data_AF-A0A1Y2FIA5-F1
#
_entry.id   AF-A0A1Y2FIA5-F1
#
_cell.length_a   1.000
_cell.length_b   1.000
_cell.length_c   1.000
_cell.angle_alpha   90.00
_cell.angle_beta   90.00
_cell.angle_gamma   90.00
#
_symmetry.space_group_name_H-M   'P 1'
#
loop_
_entity.id
_entity.type
_entity.pdbx_description
1 polymer ?
#
loop_
_entity_poly.entity_id
_entity_poly.type
_entity_poly.pdbx_seq_one_letter_code
_entity_poly.pdbx_strand_id
1 'polypeptide(L)'
;MRHQIELQPYIALPKLLDYCKENGTHLSAYSLLDSQDSDLLQDKTILSIAERRSTLSMPVVCSLHGPWSEALQISNAVAHPRSLQAQDVKLSEEDLKGLAKLDKTLRKSEL
;
A
#
# COMPACT_ATOMS: atom_id res chain seq x y z
N MET A 1 -8.95 15.93 -14.32
CA MET A 1 -9.91 15.32 -13.38
C MET A 1 -9.13 14.30 -12.55
N ARG A 2 -9.19 14.36 -11.21
CA ARG A 2 -8.46 13.41 -10.33
C ARG A 2 -9.47 12.40 -9.80
N HIS A 3 -9.26 11.12 -10.09
CA HIS A 3 -10.03 10.04 -9.48
C HIS A 3 -9.27 9.57 -8.25
N GLN A 4 -9.89 9.74 -7.08
CA GLN A 4 -9.34 9.27 -5.81
C GLN A 4 -9.93 7.90 -5.52
N ILE A 5 -9.07 6.96 -5.15
CA ILE A 5 -9.47 5.60 -4.75
C ILE A 5 -8.78 5.23 -3.45
N GLU A 6 -9.44 4.37 -2.69
CA GLU A 6 -8.80 3.71 -1.55
C GLU A 6 -7.82 2.66 -2.07
N LEU A 7 -6.57 2.72 -1.58
CA LEU A 7 -5.51 1.78 -1.97
C LEU A 7 -4.67 1.42 -0.74
N GLN A 8 -4.64 0.13 -0.40
CA GLN A 8 -3.90 -0.43 0.73
C GLN A 8 -3.69 -1.93 0.50
N PRO A 9 -2.82 -2.65 1.23
CA PRO A 9 -2.55 -4.07 0.95
C PRO A 9 -3.79 -4.96 0.90
N TYR A 10 -4.84 -4.67 1.69
CA TYR A 10 -6.12 -5.39 1.60
C TYR A 10 -6.96 -5.04 0.36
N ILE A 11 -6.69 -3.90 -0.27
CA ILE A 11 -7.40 -3.32 -1.42
C ILE A 11 -6.35 -2.85 -2.42
N ALA A 12 -5.59 -3.78 -3.02
CA ALA A 12 -4.46 -3.43 -3.89
C ALA A 12 -4.87 -3.19 -5.35
N LEU A 13 -6.05 -3.67 -5.76
CA LEU A 13 -6.69 -3.39 -7.06
C LEU A 13 -5.74 -3.53 -8.29
N PRO A 14 -4.97 -4.63 -8.41
CA PRO A 14 -3.90 -4.74 -9.40
C PRO A 14 -4.39 -4.51 -10.84
N LYS A 15 -5.57 -5.03 -11.20
CA LYS A 15 -6.16 -4.84 -12.55
C LYS A 15 -6.47 -3.37 -12.87
N LEU A 16 -6.88 -2.59 -11.85
CA LEU A 16 -7.13 -1.16 -12.01
C LEU A 16 -5.81 -0.40 -12.17
N LEU A 17 -4.78 -0.77 -11.41
CA LEU A 17 -3.45 -0.19 -11.53
C LEU A 17 -2.86 -0.45 -12.93
N ASP A 18 -2.98 -1.70 -13.42
CA ASP A 18 -2.54 -2.08 -14.77
C ASP A 18 -3.28 -1.30 -15.85
N TYR A 19 -4.62 -1.26 -15.77
CA TYR A 19 -5.45 -0.48 -16.69
C TYR A 19 -5.07 1.00 -16.71
N CYS A 20 -4.89 1.62 -15.54
CA CYS A 20 -4.51 3.03 -15.45
C CYS A 20 -3.12 3.29 -15.99
N LYS A 21 -2.17 2.37 -15.76
CA LYS A 21 -0.81 2.42 -16.32
C LYS A 21 -0.83 2.35 -17.84
N GLU A 22 -1.57 1.41 -18.42
CA GLU A 22 -1.70 1.23 -19.87
C GLU A 22 -2.38 2.44 -20.55
N ASN A 23 -3.36 3.05 -19.88
CA ASN A 23 -4.13 4.16 -20.43
C ASN A 23 -3.56 5.55 -20.06
N GLY A 24 -2.37 5.61 -19.43
CA GLY A 24 -1.77 6.87 -18.97
C GLY A 24 -2.67 7.67 -18.02
N THR A 25 -3.57 6.99 -17.30
CA THR A 25 -4.56 7.62 -16.43
C THR A 25 -4.02 7.80 -15.03
N HIS A 26 -4.25 8.98 -14.48
CA HIS A 26 -3.79 9.35 -13.17
C HIS A 26 -4.80 9.01 -12.07
N LEU A 27 -4.44 8.10 -11.17
CA LEU A 27 -5.13 7.88 -9.89
C LEU A 27 -4.33 8.51 -8.75
N SER A 28 -5.07 9.05 -7.79
CA SER A 28 -4.51 9.43 -6.50
C SER A 28 -5.01 8.43 -5.48
N ALA A 29 -4.11 7.63 -4.92
CA ALA A 29 -4.44 6.76 -3.80
C ALA A 29 -4.64 7.62 -2.54
N TYR A 30 -5.72 7.35 -1.82
CA TYR A 30 -5.91 7.82 -0.45
C TYR A 30 -5.81 6.61 0.48
N SER A 31 -5.06 6.76 1.58
CA SER A 31 -4.93 5.74 2.60
C SER A 31 -5.81 6.13 3.79
N LEU A 32 -7.01 5.55 3.91
CA LEU A 32 -7.89 5.66 5.09
C LEU A 32 -7.32 4.78 6.22
N LEU A 33 -6.14 5.10 6.70
CA LEU A 33 -5.60 4.51 7.94
C LEU A 33 -6.14 5.32 9.14
N ASP A 34 -7.47 5.44 9.20
CA ASP A 34 -8.19 6.32 10.12
C ASP A 34 -8.20 5.82 11.58
N SER A 35 -7.70 4.62 11.85
CA SER A 35 -7.58 4.11 13.23
C SER A 35 -6.28 3.36 13.46
N GLN A 36 -5.69 3.54 14.65
CA GLN A 36 -4.53 2.77 15.13
C GLN A 36 -4.83 1.27 15.23
N ASP A 37 -6.12 0.91 15.28
CA ASP A 37 -6.62 -0.44 15.47
C ASP A 37 -7.11 -1.08 14.16
N SER A 38 -6.69 -0.56 13.00
CA SER A 38 -7.06 -1.22 11.75
C SER A 38 -6.50 -2.64 11.72
N ASP A 39 -7.34 -3.61 11.36
CA ASP A 39 -6.94 -5.02 11.18
C ASP A 39 -5.75 -5.18 10.22
N LEU A 40 -5.52 -4.18 9.37
CA LEU A 40 -4.36 -4.14 8.49
C LEU A 40 -3.07 -3.85 9.28
N LEU A 41 -3.05 -2.84 10.15
CA LEU A 41 -1.84 -2.48 10.91
C LEU A 41 -1.44 -3.55 11.94
N GLN A 42 -2.40 -4.41 12.31
CA GLN A 42 -2.21 -5.58 13.18
C GLN A 42 -1.98 -6.89 12.41
N ASP A 43 -1.95 -6.86 11.07
CA ASP A 43 -1.66 -8.06 10.28
C ASP A 43 -0.26 -8.59 10.59
N LYS A 44 -0.14 -9.90 10.81
CA LYS A 44 1.13 -10.55 11.18
C LYS A 44 2.23 -10.33 10.14
N THR A 45 1.87 -10.25 8.87
CA THR A 45 2.80 -9.98 7.78
C THR A 45 3.35 -8.57 7.90
N ILE A 46 2.49 -7.59 8.15
CA ILE A 46 2.88 -6.19 8.32
C ILE A 46 3.73 -6.00 9.58
N LEU A 47 3.32 -6.60 10.69
CA LEU A 47 4.08 -6.56 11.95
C LEU A 47 5.46 -7.20 11.80
N SER A 48 5.55 -8.35 11.12
CA SER A 48 6.83 -9.03 10.87
C SER A 48 7.77 -8.20 9.99
N ILE A 49 7.24 -7.54 8.96
CA ILE A 49 8.03 -6.63 8.11
C ILE A 49 8.48 -5.43 8.96
N ALA A 50 7.59 -4.84 9.76
CA ALA A 50 7.89 -3.70 10.61
C ALA A 50 9.03 -4.02 11.60
N GLU A 51 8.98 -5.19 12.24
CA GLU A 51 10.03 -5.68 13.15
C GLU A 51 11.37 -5.86 12.43
N ARG A 52 11.41 -6.53 11.28
CA ARG A 52 12.62 -6.71 10.47
C ARG A 52 13.24 -5.38 10.03
N ARG A 53 12.42 -4.34 9.87
CA ARG A 53 12.83 -3.01 9.40
C ARG A 53 12.99 -1.99 10.54
N SER A 54 12.86 -2.41 11.80
CA SER A 54 12.94 -1.54 12.98
C SER A 54 12.05 -0.29 12.86
N THR A 55 10.83 -0.47 12.34
CA THR A 55 9.87 0.61 12.08
C THR A 55 8.47 0.23 12.59
N LEU A 56 7.49 1.11 12.43
CA LEU A 56 6.09 0.87 12.77
C LEU A 56 5.33 0.28 11.57
N SER A 57 4.17 -0.35 11.81
CA SER A 57 3.31 -0.91 10.75
C SER A 57 2.87 0.13 9.71
N MET A 58 2.57 1.35 10.16
CA MET A 58 2.10 2.45 9.30
C MET A 58 3.14 2.84 8.22
N PRO A 59 4.41 3.12 8.55
CA PRO A 59 5.50 3.30 7.58
C PRO A 59 5.62 2.18 6.54
N VAL A 60 5.45 0.92 6.95
CA VAL A 60 5.50 -0.23 6.03
C VAL A 60 4.37 -0.13 5.00
N VAL A 61 3.13 0.08 5.44
CA VAL A 61 1.98 0.24 4.54
C VAL A 61 2.17 1.46 3.62
N CYS A 62 2.65 2.58 4.15
CA CYS A 62 2.89 3.77 3.35
C CYS A 62 4.02 3.60 2.33
N SER A 63 5.04 2.79 2.61
CA SER A 63 6.18 2.56 1.70
C SER A 63 5.81 1.79 0.44
N LEU A 64 4.73 0.99 0.45
CA LEU A 64 4.17 0.33 -0.74
C LEU A 64 3.69 1.31 -1.81
N HIS A 65 3.31 2.52 -1.41
CA HIS A 65 2.89 3.53 -2.37
C HIS A 65 4.02 3.92 -3.32
N GLY A 66 5.30 3.81 -2.93
CA GLY A 66 6.43 4.04 -3.85
C GLY A 66 6.39 3.12 -5.07
N PRO A 67 6.48 1.80 -4.91
CA PRO A 67 6.31 0.82 -5.99
C PRO A 67 5.00 0.98 -6.79
N TRP A 68 3.90 1.37 -6.14
CA TRP A 68 2.63 1.64 -6.82
C TRP A 68 2.60 2.99 -7.56
N SER A 69 3.47 3.93 -7.18
CA SER A 69 3.52 5.28 -7.73
C SER A 69 4.19 5.40 -9.10
N GLU A 70 4.97 4.39 -9.53
CA GLU A 70 5.45 4.36 -10.93
C GLU A 70 4.28 4.27 -11.93
N ALA A 71 3.10 3.81 -11.48
CA ALA A 71 1.86 3.90 -12.24
C ALA A 71 1.07 5.21 -11.98
N LEU A 72 1.31 5.94 -10.87
CA LEU A 72 0.38 6.90 -10.26
C LEU A 72 1.09 8.00 -9.43
N GLN A 73 0.80 9.32 -9.58
CA GLN A 73 1.20 10.24 -8.48
C GLN A 73 0.22 10.08 -7.32
N ILE A 74 0.66 9.32 -6.34
CA ILE A 74 -0.02 9.19 -5.06
C ILE A 74 0.25 10.47 -4.29
N SER A 75 -0.72 11.37 -4.26
CA SER A 75 -0.73 12.45 -3.28
C SER A 75 -1.11 11.85 -1.93
N ASN A 76 -0.13 11.51 -1.10
CA ASN A 76 -0.38 11.11 0.29
C ASN A 76 -1.23 12.19 0.96
N ALA A 77 -2.50 11.90 1.18
CA ALA A 77 -3.38 12.78 1.96
C ALA A 77 -3.23 12.54 3.48
N VAL A 78 -2.16 11.89 3.91
CA VAL A 78 -1.89 11.72 5.33
C VAL A 78 -0.45 12.13 5.63
N ALA A 79 -0.26 13.43 5.84
CA ALA A 79 0.82 13.96 6.66
C ALA A 79 0.58 13.57 8.14
N HIS A 80 0.43 12.27 8.42
CA HIS A 80 0.41 11.79 9.79
C HIS A 80 1.87 11.69 10.25
N PRO A 81 2.24 12.20 11.44
CA PRO A 81 3.59 12.03 11.98
C PRO A 81 4.10 10.58 12.00
N ARG A 82 3.20 9.58 11.99
CA ARG A 82 3.54 8.16 12.00
C ARG A 82 3.97 7.62 10.63
N SER A 83 3.67 8.30 9.52
CA SER A 83 4.11 7.89 8.18
C SER A 83 5.47 8.47 7.78
N LEU A 84 6.09 9.32 8.61
CA LEU A 84 7.33 10.04 8.30
C LEU A 84 8.51 9.11 7.93
N GLN A 85 8.55 7.91 8.50
CA GLN A 85 9.61 6.94 8.21
C GLN A 85 9.37 6.15 6.92
N ALA A 86 8.22 6.28 6.26
CA ALA A 86 7.86 5.46 5.10
C ALA A 86 8.85 5.57 3.95
N GLN A 87 9.43 6.75 3.75
CA GLN A 87 10.45 7.01 2.72
C GLN A 87 11.76 6.24 2.95
N ASP A 88 12.06 5.87 4.20
CA ASP A 88 13.28 5.16 4.59
C ASP A 88 13.08 3.63 4.60
N VAL A 89 11.82 3.16 4.49
CA VAL A 89 11.49 1.74 4.43
C VAL A 89 11.69 1.19 3.02
N LYS A 90 12.73 0.39 2.83
CA LYS A 90 13.06 -0.25 1.53
C LYS A 90 12.53 -1.68 1.42
N LEU A 91 11.29 -1.89 1.02
CA LEU A 91 10.71 -3.23 0.91
C LEU A 91 11.51 -4.16 -0.02
N SER A 92 11.75 -5.40 0.41
CA SER A 92 12.40 -6.44 -0.41
C SER A 92 11.38 -7.08 -1.36
N GLU A 93 11.84 -7.82 -2.37
CA GLU A 93 10.93 -8.61 -3.21
C GLU A 93 10.07 -9.61 -2.41
N GLU A 94 10.63 -10.19 -1.35
CA GLU A 94 9.91 -11.09 -0.46
C GLU A 94 8.81 -10.35 0.32
N ASP A 95 9.12 -9.15 0.83
CA ASP A 95 8.14 -8.31 1.51
C ASP A 95 6.99 -7.95 0.55
N LEU A 96 7.31 -7.55 -0.69
CA LEU A 96 6.31 -7.22 -1.71
C LEU A 96 5.43 -8.42 -2.05
N LYS A 97 6.01 -9.63 -2.20
CA LYS A 97 5.25 -10.86 -2.41
C LYS A 97 4.36 -11.21 -1.22
N GLY A 98 4.83 -10.98 0.01
CA GLY A 98 4.04 -11.17 1.22
C GLY A 98 2.84 -10.22 1.28
N LEU A 99 3.08 -8.93 1.01
CA LEU A 99 2.07 -7.88 1.01
C LEU A 99 1.04 -8.08 -0.11
N ALA A 100 1.44 -8.55 -1.28
CA ALA A 100 0.52 -8.86 -2.38
C ALA A 100 -0.47 -9.99 -2.03
N LYS A 101 -0.10 -10.93 -1.16
CA LYS A 101 -1.00 -12.00 -0.69
C LYS A 101 -2.10 -11.50 0.25
N LEU A 102 -1.97 -10.28 0.78
CA LEU A 102 -2.97 -9.68 1.65
C LEU A 102 -4.15 -9.11 0.86
N ASP A 103 -4.06 -9.02 -0.48
CA ASP A 103 -5.10 -8.43 -1.30
C ASP A 103 -6.39 -9.25 -1.27
N LYS A 104 -7.44 -8.66 -0.67
CA LYS A 104 -8.77 -9.27 -0.55
C LYS A 104 -9.62 -9.05 -1.79
N THR A 105 -9.16 -8.23 -2.74
CA THR A 105 -9.86 -7.94 -3.99
C THR A 105 -9.57 -8.97 -5.08
N LEU A 106 -8.51 -9.78 -4.91
CA LEU A 106 -8.22 -10.92 -5.78
C LEU A 106 -9.31 -11.99 -5.62
N ARG A 107 -10.02 -12.28 -6.72
CA ARG A 107 -10.96 -13.40 -6.76
C ARG A 107 -10.16 -14.71 -6.75
N LYS A 108 -10.55 -15.67 -5.91
CA LYS A 108 -9.90 -16.99 -5.70
C LYS A 108 -9.69 -17.85 -6.97
N SER A 109 -10.17 -17.42 -8.14
CA SER A 109 -10.08 -18.15 -9.40
C SER A 109 -8.78 -17.91 -10.19
N GLU A 110 -7.88 -17.05 -9.71
CA GLU A 110 -6.65 -16.65 -10.44
C GLU A 110 -5.36 -17.00 -9.67
N LEU A 111 -5.39 -18.00 -8.78
CA LEU A 111 -4.21 -18.56 -8.10
C LEU A 111 -3.87 -19.96 -8.64
#